data_AF-A0A1R3I8S5-F1
#
_entry.id   AF-A0A1R3I8S5-F1
#
_cell.length_a   1.000
_cell.length_b   1.000
_cell.length_c   1.000
_cell.angle_alpha   90.00
_cell.angle_beta   90.00
_cell.angle_gamma   90.00
#
_symmetry.space_group_name_H-M   'P 1'
#
loop_
_entity.id
_entity.type
_entity.pdbx_description
1 polymer ?
#
loop_
_entity_poly.entity_id
_entity_poly.type
_entity_poly.pdbx_seq_one_letter_code
_entity_poly.pdbx_strand_id
1 'polypeptide(L)'
;MDGIKIVAMLLTIWGFASYYYQQYLDDKKAKKNESSPSFMFNKEMMSKIKEISGRMSQLTTRRTILGLRQSYDFEGATKSSTMKQRLQPTSLVNEPHVYGREKEKADIVEMLLRNDGSNKINEVCVIPIVGMGGISKTTLAKIVYKDNSTKIGQLKSSSR
;
A
#
# COMPACT_ATOMS: atom_id res chain seq x y z
N MET A 1 -33.84 -5.46 -77.53
CA MET A 1 -33.48 -5.34 -76.10
C MET A 1 -31.97 -5.39 -76.03
N ASP A 2 -31.31 -4.26 -75.79
CA ASP A 2 -29.85 -4.15 -75.87
C ASP A 2 -29.19 -4.99 -74.78
N GLY A 3 -28.15 -5.75 -75.12
CA GLY A 3 -27.48 -6.68 -74.19
C GLY A 3 -27.04 -6.04 -72.87
N ILE A 4 -26.82 -4.73 -72.86
CA ILE A 4 -26.47 -3.93 -71.68
C ILE A 4 -27.59 -3.95 -70.62
N LYS A 5 -28.88 -3.94 -71.01
CA LYS A 5 -30.01 -4.04 -70.07
C LYS A 5 -30.09 -5.40 -69.40
N ILE A 6 -29.76 -6.48 -70.12
CA ILE A 6 -29.77 -7.85 -69.60
C ILE A 6 -28.67 -8.04 -68.55
N VAL A 7 -27.47 -7.50 -68.83
CA VAL A 7 -26.34 -7.54 -67.88
C VAL A 7 -26.66 -6.74 -66.61
N ALA A 8 -27.26 -5.55 -66.75
CA ALA A 8 -27.70 -4.76 -65.60
C ALA A 8 -28.77 -5.47 -64.75
N MET A 9 -29.72 -6.17 -65.40
CA MET A 9 -30.76 -6.94 -64.71
C MET A 9 -30.17 -8.12 -63.92
N LEU A 10 -29.16 -8.82 -64.45
CA LEU A 10 -28.47 -9.88 -63.72
C LEU A 10 -27.67 -9.37 -62.50
N LEU A 11 -26.99 -8.23 -62.64
CA LEU A 11 -26.23 -7.61 -61.55
C LEU A 11 -27.14 -7.15 -60.41
N THR A 12 -28.32 -6.62 -60.73
CA THR A 12 -29.30 -6.22 -59.71
C THR A 12 -29.84 -7.43 -58.95
N ILE A 13 -30.18 -8.53 -59.63
CA ILE A 13 -30.66 -9.76 -58.98
C ILE A 13 -29.57 -10.36 -58.07
N TRP A 14 -28.32 -10.46 -58.54
CA TRP A 14 -27.21 -10.93 -57.72
C TRP A 14 -26.95 -9.99 -56.54
N GLY A 15 -26.97 -8.67 -56.77
CA GLY A 15 -26.78 -7.67 -55.73
C GLY A 15 -27.84 -7.75 -54.64
N PHE A 16 -29.12 -7.92 -55.01
CA PHE A 16 -30.21 -8.11 -54.05
C PHE A 16 -30.12 -9.46 -53.32
N ALA A 17 -29.79 -10.55 -54.03
CA ALA A 17 -29.59 -11.85 -53.40
C ALA A 17 -28.42 -11.82 -52.40
N SER A 18 -27.32 -11.16 -52.77
CA SER A 18 -26.16 -10.90 -51.92
C SER A 18 -26.54 -10.04 -50.72
N TYR A 19 -27.32 -8.98 -50.93
CA TYR A 19 -27.82 -8.11 -49.86
C TYR A 19 -28.69 -8.88 -48.84
N TYR A 20 -29.64 -9.67 -49.33
CA TYR A 20 -30.47 -10.53 -48.46
C TYR A 20 -29.64 -11.62 -47.77
N TYR A 21 -28.62 -12.17 -48.42
CA TYR A 21 -27.68 -13.11 -47.79
C TYR A 21 -26.84 -12.46 -46.70
N GLN A 22 -26.40 -11.21 -46.91
CA GLN A 22 -25.62 -10.45 -45.94
C GLN A 22 -26.45 -10.19 -44.68
N GLN A 23 -27.70 -9.76 -44.84
CA GLN A 23 -28.62 -9.51 -43.74
C GLN A 23 -28.95 -10.79 -42.96
N TYR A 24 -29.11 -11.92 -43.66
CA TYR A 24 -29.29 -13.23 -43.04
C TYR A 24 -28.05 -13.71 -42.27
N LEU A 25 -26.86 -13.46 -42.80
CA LEU A 25 -25.60 -13.83 -42.16
C LEU A 25 -25.29 -12.95 -40.94
N ASP A 26 -25.62 -11.65 -41.00
CA ASP A 26 -25.41 -10.72 -39.88
C ASP A 26 -26.33 -11.05 -38.69
N ASP A 27 -27.61 -11.36 -38.94
CA ASP A 27 -28.53 -11.82 -37.88
C ASP A 27 -28.09 -13.15 -37.26
N LYS A 28 -27.55 -14.08 -38.06
CA LYS A 28 -26.97 -15.33 -37.54
C LYS A 28 -25.67 -15.11 -36.78
N LYS A 29 -24.82 -14.16 -37.19
CA LYS A 29 -23.60 -13.79 -36.45
C LYS A 29 -23.93 -13.14 -35.11
N ALA A 30 -24.96 -12.28 -35.04
CA ALA A 30 -25.44 -11.70 -33.79
C ALA A 30 -25.94 -12.78 -32.82
N LYS A 31 -26.74 -13.74 -33.28
CA LYS A 31 -27.24 -14.85 -32.43
C LYS A 31 -26.17 -15.87 -32.02
N LYS A 32 -25.14 -16.12 -32.84
CA LYS A 32 -24.04 -17.04 -32.49
C LYS A 32 -23.12 -16.46 -31.40
N ASN A 33 -23.01 -15.13 -31.33
CA ASN A 33 -22.27 -14.44 -30.28
C ASN A 33 -23.01 -14.48 -28.93
N GLU A 34 -24.34 -14.54 -28.91
CA GLU A 34 -25.13 -14.77 -27.68
C GLU A 34 -24.95 -16.18 -27.11
N SER A 35 -24.71 -17.20 -27.95
CA SER A 35 -24.50 -18.59 -27.53
C SER A 35 -23.06 -18.95 -27.18
N SER A 36 -22.16 -17.97 -27.10
CA SER A 36 -20.78 -18.23 -26.68
C SER A 36 -20.71 -18.37 -25.15
N PRO A 37 -19.97 -19.35 -24.60
CA PRO A 37 -19.82 -19.50 -23.14
C PRO A 37 -19.37 -18.20 -22.45
N SER A 38 -18.59 -17.36 -23.15
CA SER A 38 -18.17 -16.03 -22.71
C SER A 38 -19.32 -15.06 -22.39
N PHE A 39 -20.46 -15.16 -23.09
CA PHE A 39 -21.63 -14.30 -22.84
C PHE A 39 -22.39 -14.73 -21.59
N MET A 40 -22.52 -16.03 -21.33
CA MET A 40 -23.12 -16.54 -20.09
C MET A 40 -22.27 -16.22 -18.85
N PHE A 41 -20.94 -16.38 -18.95
CA PHE A 41 -20.01 -15.96 -17.89
C PHE A 41 -20.11 -14.45 -17.61
N ASN A 42 -20.28 -13.64 -18.64
CA ASN A 42 -20.49 -12.19 -18.49
C ASN A 42 -21.82 -11.89 -17.78
N LYS A 43 -22.91 -12.58 -18.10
CA LYS A 43 -24.21 -12.37 -17.45
C LYS A 43 -24.18 -12.68 -15.95
N GLU A 44 -23.59 -13.80 -15.54
CA GLU A 44 -23.46 -14.15 -14.11
C GLU A 44 -22.57 -13.13 -13.37
N MET A 45 -21.45 -12.75 -13.99
CA MET A 45 -20.55 -11.74 -13.44
C MET A 45 -21.21 -10.37 -13.30
N MET A 46 -21.96 -9.92 -14.31
CA MET A 46 -22.75 -8.68 -14.28
C MET A 46 -23.81 -8.70 -13.18
N SER A 47 -24.46 -9.85 -12.97
CA SER A 47 -25.41 -10.01 -11.86
C SER A 47 -24.72 -9.85 -10.49
N LYS A 48 -23.56 -10.50 -10.30
CA LYS A 48 -22.78 -10.39 -9.06
C LYS A 48 -22.25 -8.97 -8.84
N ILE A 49 -21.76 -8.30 -9.89
CA ILE A 49 -21.30 -6.90 -9.82
C ILE A 49 -22.46 -5.98 -9.44
N LYS A 50 -23.65 -6.18 -10.02
CA LYS A 50 -24.85 -5.41 -9.70
C LYS A 50 -25.27 -5.62 -8.25
N GLU A 51 -25.19 -6.85 -7.74
CA GLU A 51 -25.46 -7.17 -6.33
C GLU A 51 -24.47 -6.46 -5.39
N ILE A 52 -23.16 -6.56 -5.66
CA ILE A 52 -22.12 -5.90 -4.86
C ILE A 52 -22.28 -4.38 -4.90
N SER A 53 -22.54 -3.81 -6.06
CA SER A 53 -22.79 -2.37 -6.23
C SER A 53 -24.02 -1.92 -5.44
N GLY A 54 -25.10 -2.72 -5.47
CA GLY A 54 -26.29 -2.49 -4.65
C GLY A 54 -25.98 -2.52 -3.15
N ARG A 55 -25.27 -3.55 -2.67
CA ARG A 55 -24.85 -3.64 -1.26
C ARG A 55 -23.94 -2.49 -0.84
N MET A 56 -23.02 -2.07 -1.71
CA MET A 56 -22.15 -0.92 -1.46
C MET A 56 -22.98 0.37 -1.29
N SER A 57 -23.98 0.61 -2.16
CA SER A 57 -24.87 1.77 -2.04
C SER A 57 -25.66 1.79 -0.72
N GLN A 58 -26.11 0.62 -0.25
CA GLN A 58 -26.79 0.46 1.03
C GLN A 58 -25.85 0.73 2.21
N LEU A 59 -24.60 0.26 2.14
CA LEU A 59 -23.58 0.53 3.15
C LEU A 59 -23.24 2.02 3.20
N THR A 60 -23.11 2.70 2.06
CA THR A 60 -22.90 4.15 2.00
C THR A 60 -24.06 4.90 2.67
N THR A 61 -25.30 4.50 2.40
CA THR A 61 -26.49 5.13 3.01
C THR A 61 -26.55 4.87 4.52
N ARG A 62 -26.29 3.65 4.98
CA ARG A 62 -26.24 3.34 6.41
C ARG A 62 -25.11 4.10 7.11
N ARG A 63 -23.97 4.25 6.43
CA ARG A 63 -22.81 4.99 6.92
C ARG A 63 -23.13 6.47 7.12
N THR A 64 -23.84 7.11 6.18
CA THR A 64 -24.25 8.51 6.32
C THR A 64 -25.27 8.69 7.43
N ILE A 65 -26.25 7.79 7.56
CA ILE A 65 -27.24 7.81 8.66
C ILE A 65 -26.56 7.68 10.02
N LEU A 66 -25.55 6.79 10.13
CA LEU A 66 -24.81 6.56 11.37
C LEU A 66 -23.71 7.60 11.64
N GLY A 67 -23.52 8.60 10.76
CA GLY A 67 -22.51 9.64 10.93
C GLY A 67 -21.05 9.13 10.95
N LEU A 68 -20.78 7.96 10.34
CA LEU A 68 -19.46 7.35 10.37
C LEU A 68 -18.49 8.09 9.43
N ARG A 69 -17.74 9.04 9.99
CA ARG A 69 -16.75 9.85 9.28
C ARG A 69 -15.55 9.01 8.82
N GLN A 70 -15.13 9.17 7.56
CA GLN A 70 -13.85 8.59 7.08
C GLN A 70 -12.72 9.29 7.85
N SER A 71 -11.86 8.53 8.52
CA SER A 71 -10.71 9.06 9.26
C SER A 71 -9.69 9.81 8.39
N TYR A 72 -9.86 9.82 7.07
CA TYR A 72 -8.98 10.47 6.11
C TYR A 72 -9.55 11.79 5.54
N ASP A 73 -10.80 12.15 5.83
CA ASP A 73 -11.42 13.42 5.41
C ASP A 73 -11.02 14.54 6.37
N PHE A 74 -9.73 14.70 6.57
CA PHE A 74 -9.13 15.83 7.26
C PHE A 74 -8.51 16.76 6.22
N GLU A 75 -9.37 17.36 5.41
CA GLU A 75 -9.02 18.43 4.46
C GLU A 75 -8.83 19.78 5.20
N GLY A 76 -8.23 19.74 6.39
CA GLY A 76 -8.33 20.83 7.36
C GLY A 76 -7.23 20.97 8.40
N ALA A 77 -6.18 20.13 8.42
CA ALA A 77 -4.92 20.65 8.96
C ALA A 77 -3.72 20.09 8.21
N THR A 78 -2.92 21.08 7.80
CA THR A 78 -1.47 21.10 7.85
C THR A 78 -0.80 19.75 7.63
N LYS A 79 -0.10 19.68 6.50
CA LYS A 79 1.07 18.85 6.23
C LYS A 79 1.95 18.67 7.47
N SER A 80 1.57 17.80 8.39
CA SER A 80 2.53 17.08 9.20
C SER A 80 2.72 15.80 8.43
N SER A 81 3.97 15.54 8.03
CA SER A 81 4.36 14.21 7.62
C SER A 81 3.69 13.23 8.57
N THR A 82 2.91 12.30 8.03
CA THR A 82 2.55 11.11 8.79
C THR A 82 3.86 10.36 8.94
N MET A 83 4.68 10.82 9.88
CA MET A 83 5.78 10.08 10.44
C MET A 83 5.09 8.84 10.98
N LYS A 84 5.07 7.77 10.17
CA LYS A 84 4.57 6.46 10.56
C LYS A 84 5.14 6.25 11.95
N GLN A 85 4.27 6.29 12.95
CA GLN A 85 4.68 6.25 14.33
C GLN A 85 5.58 5.02 14.45
N ARG A 86 6.88 5.26 14.66
CA ARG A 86 7.86 4.18 14.70
C ARG A 86 7.36 3.27 15.81
N LEU A 87 6.99 2.03 15.46
CA LEU A 87 6.56 1.06 16.45
C LEU A 87 7.64 1.05 17.53
N GLN A 88 7.27 1.50 18.74
CA GLN A 88 8.21 1.56 19.82
C GLN A 88 8.64 0.13 20.11
N PRO A 89 9.95 -0.15 20.19
CA PRO A 89 10.39 -1.48 20.53
C PRO A 89 9.87 -1.79 21.93
N THR A 90 9.06 -2.86 22.05
CA THR A 90 8.42 -3.22 23.32
C THR A 90 9.48 -3.35 24.42
N SER A 91 9.21 -2.74 25.57
CA SER A 91 9.98 -2.96 26.79
C SER A 91 9.62 -4.35 27.31
N LEU A 92 10.31 -5.37 26.83
CA LEU A 92 10.17 -6.72 27.35
C LEU A 92 10.91 -6.79 28.68
N VAL A 93 10.20 -7.20 29.74
CA VAL A 93 10.65 -7.18 31.15
C VAL A 93 11.80 -8.16 31.41
N ASN A 94 11.95 -9.20 30.57
CA ASN A 94 13.11 -10.09 30.56
C ASN A 94 13.77 -10.05 29.18
N GLU A 95 14.90 -9.34 29.08
CA GLU A 95 15.71 -9.33 27.87
C GLU A 95 16.64 -10.54 27.84
N PRO A 96 16.77 -11.24 26.68
CA PRO A 96 17.80 -12.25 26.51
C PRO A 96 19.18 -11.62 26.67
N HIS A 97 20.08 -12.32 27.36
CA HIS A 97 21.48 -11.92 27.45
C HIS A 97 22.07 -11.80 26.04
N VAL A 98 22.62 -10.64 25.70
CA VAL A 98 23.19 -10.36 24.38
C VAL A 98 24.68 -10.69 24.44
N TYR A 99 25.10 -11.67 23.64
CA TYR A 99 26.49 -12.11 23.56
C TYR A 99 27.19 -11.54 22.32
N GLY A 100 28.50 -11.30 22.42
CA GLY A 100 29.37 -10.96 21.29
C GLY A 100 29.30 -9.50 20.82
N ARG A 101 28.65 -8.63 21.60
CA ARG A 101 28.46 -7.19 21.32
C ARG A 101 29.09 -6.28 22.38
N GLU A 102 29.96 -6.83 23.21
CA GLU A 102 30.59 -6.21 24.37
C GLU A 102 31.55 -5.10 23.92
N LYS A 103 32.29 -5.34 22.83
CA LYS A 103 33.17 -4.33 22.22
C LYS A 103 32.37 -3.12 21.71
N GLU A 104 31.35 -3.36 20.90
CA GLU A 104 30.51 -2.28 20.35
C GLU A 104 29.79 -1.49 21.45
N LYS A 105 29.36 -2.18 22.52
CA LYS A 105 28.79 -1.54 23.71
C LYS A 105 29.83 -0.63 24.38
N ALA A 106 31.04 -1.12 24.62
CA ALA A 106 32.11 -0.35 25.26
C ALA A 106 32.48 0.90 24.46
N ASP A 107 32.62 0.77 23.13
CA ASP A 107 32.94 1.88 22.23
C ASP A 107 31.88 2.99 22.31
N ILE A 108 30.59 2.65 22.29
CA ILE A 108 29.50 3.63 22.40
C ILE A 108 29.48 4.29 23.79
N VAL A 109 29.70 3.53 24.86
CA VAL A 109 29.75 4.07 26.24
C VAL A 109 30.93 5.04 26.37
N GLU A 110 32.08 4.71 25.80
CA GLU A 110 33.24 5.60 25.80
C GLU A 110 32.95 6.90 25.05
N MET A 111 32.31 6.84 23.88
CA MET A 111 31.89 8.04 23.12
C MET A 111 30.94 8.92 23.94
N LEU A 112 30.00 8.33 24.70
CA LEU A 112 29.10 9.07 25.59
C LEU A 112 29.86 9.75 26.74
N LEU A 113 30.82 9.07 27.36
CA LEU A 113 31.60 9.62 28.48
C LEU A 113 32.59 10.70 28.04
N ARG A 114 33.19 10.58 26.85
CA ARG A 114 34.11 11.59 26.30
C ARG A 114 33.44 12.94 26.06
N ASN A 115 32.13 12.95 25.79
CA ASN A 115 31.37 14.17 25.52
C ASN A 115 30.91 14.94 26.78
N ASP A 116 30.97 14.31 27.96
CA ASP A 116 30.56 14.92 29.24
C ASP A 116 31.62 15.91 29.81
N GLY A 117 32.84 15.90 29.26
CA GLY A 117 33.98 16.69 29.76
C GLY A 117 34.19 18.05 29.10
N SER A 118 33.42 18.42 28.08
CA SER A 118 33.53 19.72 27.43
C SER A 118 32.44 20.65 27.93
N ASN A 119 32.82 21.75 28.59
CA ASN A 119 31.96 22.78 29.17
C ASN A 119 31.19 23.58 28.10
N LYS A 120 30.39 22.91 27.26
CA LYS A 120 29.43 23.51 26.34
C LYS A 120 28.04 23.00 26.70
N ILE A 121 27.39 23.73 27.59
CA ILE A 121 26.15 23.39 28.30
C ILE A 121 24.95 23.12 27.35
N ASN A 122 25.08 23.29 26.03
CA ASN A 122 23.96 23.28 25.09
C ASN A 122 24.16 22.42 23.82
N GLU A 123 25.15 21.52 23.76
CA GLU A 123 25.40 20.70 22.58
C GLU A 123 24.85 19.27 22.76
N VAL A 124 23.84 18.91 21.96
CA VAL A 124 23.25 17.57 21.97
C VAL A 124 24.18 16.59 21.24
N CYS A 125 24.71 15.60 21.95
CA CYS A 125 25.48 14.52 21.36
C CYS A 125 24.56 13.48 20.71
N VAL A 126 24.76 13.19 19.43
CA VAL A 126 23.99 12.19 18.68
C VAL A 126 24.94 11.12 18.16
N ILE A 127 24.67 9.85 18.49
CA ILE A 127 25.42 8.68 18.01
C ILE A 127 24.51 7.85 17.10
N PRO A 128 24.60 7.97 15.76
CA PRO A 128 23.76 7.20 14.84
C PRO A 128 24.23 5.74 14.73
N ILE A 129 23.30 4.79 14.92
CA ILE A 129 23.55 3.36 14.70
C ILE A 129 22.92 2.96 13.35
N VAL A 130 23.75 2.69 12.35
CA VAL A 130 23.34 2.36 10.97
C VAL A 130 23.68 0.92 10.59
N GLY A 131 22.95 0.35 9.62
CA GLY A 131 23.19 -1.02 9.12
C GLY A 131 21.92 -1.68 8.57
N MET A 132 22.05 -2.90 8.07
CA MET A 132 20.93 -3.68 7.49
C MET A 132 19.84 -4.02 8.52
N GLY A 133 18.63 -4.35 8.04
CA GLY A 133 17.55 -4.86 8.89
C GLY A 133 17.93 -6.17 9.58
N GLY A 134 17.33 -6.47 10.75
CA GLY A 134 17.56 -7.74 11.46
C GLY A 134 18.87 -7.85 12.25
N ILE A 135 19.84 -6.95 12.06
CA ILE A 135 21.16 -6.99 12.75
C ILE A 135 21.13 -6.53 14.22
N SER A 136 19.94 -6.45 14.84
CA SER A 136 19.80 -6.10 16.26
C SER A 136 20.33 -4.71 16.66
N LYS A 137 20.31 -3.70 15.78
CA LYS A 137 20.70 -2.30 16.09
C LYS A 137 19.91 -1.73 17.28
N THR A 138 18.59 -1.95 17.27
CA THR A 138 17.70 -1.52 18.35
C THR A 138 18.04 -2.23 19.66
N THR A 139 18.49 -3.48 19.61
CA THR A 139 18.94 -4.25 20.78
C THR A 139 20.25 -3.68 21.34
N LEU A 140 21.21 -3.32 20.48
CA LEU A 140 22.45 -2.65 20.90
C LEU A 140 22.17 -1.33 21.63
N ALA A 141 21.27 -0.50 21.09
CA ALA A 141 20.86 0.75 21.75
C ALA A 141 20.24 0.49 23.14
N LYS A 142 19.42 -0.56 23.26
CA LYS A 142 18.80 -0.94 24.54
C LYS A 142 19.82 -1.40 25.58
N ILE A 143 20.80 -2.24 25.21
CA ILE A 143 21.81 -2.73 26.17
C ILE A 143 22.76 -1.62 26.63
N VAL A 144 23.08 -0.65 25.76
CA VAL A 144 23.87 0.54 26.14
C VAL A 144 23.07 1.41 27.10
N TYR A 145 21.80 1.67 26.81
CA TYR A 145 20.93 2.48 27.67
C TYR A 145 20.73 1.89 29.07
N LYS A 146 20.64 0.55 29.17
CA LYS A 146 20.53 -0.15 30.45
C LYS A 146 21.85 -0.25 31.21
N ASP A 147 22.98 0.11 30.60
CA ASP A 147 24.28 -0.04 31.24
C ASP A 147 24.47 0.98 32.38
N ASN A 148 24.75 0.47 33.57
CA ASN A 148 24.88 1.30 34.78
C ASN A 148 26.07 2.27 34.69
N SER A 149 27.07 1.99 33.85
CA SER A 149 28.23 2.85 33.58
C SER A 149 27.83 4.24 33.06
N THR A 150 26.74 4.33 32.31
CA THR A 150 26.21 5.61 31.78
C THR A 150 25.54 6.46 32.85
N LYS A 151 24.98 5.84 33.91
CA LYS A 151 24.39 6.53 35.08
C LYS A 151 25.46 7.04 36.06
N ILE A 152 26.61 6.37 36.12
CA ILE A 152 27.71 6.73 37.04
C ILE A 152 28.40 8.03 36.59
N GLY A 153 28.48 8.32 35.29
CA GLY A 153 28.96 9.62 34.77
C GLY A 153 28.09 10.80 35.25
N GLN A 154 26.77 10.64 35.15
CA GLN A 154 25.78 11.64 35.58
C GLN A 154 25.79 11.92 37.10
N LEU A 155 26.14 10.93 37.92
CA LEU A 155 26.25 11.11 39.38
C LEU A 155 27.56 11.80 39.78
N LYS A 156 28.64 11.66 38.98
CA LYS A 156 29.92 12.32 39.24
C LYS A 156 29.93 13.80 38.86
N SER A 157 29.11 14.21 37.89
CA SER A 157 28.93 15.63 37.53
C SER A 157 28.02 16.40 38.49
N SER A 158 27.13 15.71 39.22
CA SER A 158 26.22 16.33 40.21
C SER A 158 26.84 16.51 41.61
N SER A 159 28.05 16.02 41.86
CA SER A 159 28.71 16.09 43.18
C SER A 159 29.96 16.99 43.19
N ARG A 160 30.09 17.89 42.21
CA ARG A 160 31.08 18.97 42.19
C ARG A 160 30.39 20.33 42.17
#